data_AF-A0A7X9I5B6-F1
#
_entry.id   AF-A0A7X9I5B6-F1
#
_cell.length_a   1.000
_cell.length_b   1.000
_cell.length_c   1.000
_cell.angle_alpha   90.00
_cell.angle_beta   90.00
_cell.angle_gamma   90.00
#
_symmetry.space_group_name_H-M   'P 1'
#
loop_
_entity.id
_entity.type
_entity.pdbx_description
1 polymer ?
#
loop_
_entity_poly.entity_id
_entity_poly.type
_entity_poly.pdbx_seq_one_letter_code
_entity_poly.pdbx_strand_id
1 'polypeptide(L)'
;TTLLGQVTTTSPYGRKKEEAGYPVRMAELLATNEGSAYISRVAVNNPANVIKAKKAIKKALQTQMKGLGFTMVEILSTCPTNWGLGPMDALKWLEENMIPYFPLGDFKIKEA
;
A
#
# COMPACT_ATOMS: atom_id res chain seq x y z
N THR A 1 -2.64 0.66 7.93
CA THR A 1 -1.58 -0.26 7.45
C THR A 1 -0.96 -1.11 8.56
N THR A 2 -1.12 -0.78 9.85
CA THR A 2 -0.62 -1.57 10.98
C THR A 2 -1.09 -3.03 10.93
N LEU A 3 -0.15 -3.98 10.95
CA LEU A 3 -0.43 -5.42 10.94
C LEU A 3 -0.90 -5.93 12.31
N LEU A 4 -1.53 -7.11 12.35
CA LEU A 4 -1.84 -7.77 13.62
C LEU A 4 -0.57 -8.02 14.41
N GLY A 5 -0.61 -7.78 15.73
CA GLY A 5 0.54 -7.88 16.61
C GLY A 5 1.57 -6.74 16.48
N GLN A 6 1.48 -5.88 15.46
CA GLN A 6 2.42 -4.76 15.32
C GLN A 6 2.17 -3.70 16.38
N VAL A 7 3.22 -3.40 17.14
CA VAL A 7 3.21 -2.35 18.17
C VAL A 7 3.31 -0.98 17.52
N THR A 8 2.48 -0.04 17.98
CA THR A 8 2.51 1.37 17.58
C THR A 8 2.18 2.24 18.78
N THR A 9 2.37 3.56 18.70
CA THR A 9 2.02 4.49 19.78
C THR A 9 0.55 4.37 20.22
N THR A 10 -0.37 4.09 19.29
CA THR A 10 -1.80 3.91 19.57
C THR A 10 -2.20 2.45 19.81
N SER A 11 -1.27 1.50 19.71
CA SER A 11 -1.47 0.08 19.99
C SER A 11 -0.22 -0.48 20.71
N PRO A 12 0.04 -0.06 21.96
CA PRO A 12 1.30 -0.36 22.67
C PRO A 12 1.50 -1.85 22.94
N TYR A 13 0.41 -2.62 23.00
CA TYR A 13 0.42 -4.09 23.17
C TYR A 13 0.22 -4.84 21.85
N GLY A 14 0.42 -4.15 20.71
CA GLY A 14 0.15 -4.67 19.38
C GLY A 14 -1.31 -4.50 18.95
N ARG A 15 -1.55 -4.45 17.63
CA ARG A 15 -2.92 -4.44 17.08
C ARG A 15 -3.61 -5.78 17.33
N LYS A 16 -4.75 -5.77 18.01
CA LYS A 16 -5.64 -6.93 18.18
C LYS A 16 -6.84 -6.85 17.24
N LYS A 17 -7.26 -7.99 16.70
CA LYS A 17 -8.39 -8.05 15.75
C LYS A 17 -9.73 -7.74 16.43
N GLU A 18 -9.86 -8.06 17.72
CA GLU A 18 -11.05 -7.87 18.52
C GLU A 18 -11.31 -6.39 18.82
N GLU A 19 -10.24 -5.60 18.95
CA GLU A 19 -10.32 -4.18 19.32
C GLU A 19 -10.35 -3.27 18.08
N ALA A 20 -9.51 -3.57 17.08
CA ALA A 20 -9.30 -2.68 15.94
C ALA A 20 -9.70 -3.28 14.59
N GLY A 21 -10.10 -4.55 14.56
CA GLY A 21 -10.36 -5.29 13.33
C GLY A 21 -9.09 -5.66 12.56
N TYR A 22 -9.26 -6.30 11.41
CA TYR A 22 -8.16 -6.62 10.51
C TYR A 22 -7.60 -5.37 9.82
N PRO A 23 -6.30 -5.33 9.49
CA PRO A 23 -5.76 -4.26 8.65
C PRO A 23 -6.50 -4.19 7.31
N VAL A 24 -7.06 -3.02 7.00
CA VAL A 24 -7.90 -2.81 5.81
C VAL A 24 -7.06 -2.82 4.54
N ARG A 25 -7.49 -3.63 3.57
CA ARG A 25 -6.90 -3.78 2.24
C ARG A 25 -7.55 -2.81 1.26
N MET A 26 -7.07 -1.56 1.25
CA MET A 26 -7.73 -0.45 0.55
C MET A 26 -7.75 -0.63 -0.98
N ALA A 27 -6.67 -1.15 -1.58
CA ALA A 27 -6.60 -1.38 -3.01
C ALA A 27 -7.67 -2.38 -3.48
N GLU A 28 -7.83 -3.49 -2.76
CA GLU A 28 -8.83 -4.53 -3.02
C GLU A 28 -10.25 -3.98 -2.82
N LEU A 29 -10.47 -3.26 -1.72
CA LEU A 29 -11.77 -2.65 -1.41
C LEU A 29 -12.19 -1.67 -2.52
N LEU A 30 -11.33 -0.72 -2.89
CA LEU A 30 -11.65 0.33 -3.87
C LEU A 30 -11.64 -0.16 -5.32
N ALA A 31 -10.99 -1.30 -5.62
CA ALA A 31 -11.08 -1.93 -6.94
C ALA A 31 -12.52 -2.40 -7.26
N THR A 32 -13.31 -2.73 -6.25
CA THR A 32 -14.72 -3.14 -6.45
C THR A 32 -15.63 -1.99 -6.89
N ASN A 33 -15.27 -0.74 -6.60
CA ASN A 33 -16.09 0.42 -6.93
C ASN A 33 -16.13 0.68 -8.45
N GLU A 34 -17.33 0.78 -9.02
CA GLU A 34 -17.57 1.06 -10.45
C GLU A 34 -16.90 2.35 -10.93
N GLY A 35 -16.88 3.39 -10.09
CA GLY A 35 -16.25 4.69 -10.37
C GLY A 35 -14.72 4.66 -10.40
N SER A 36 -14.09 3.60 -9.90
CA SER A 36 -12.63 3.43 -9.95
C SER A 36 -12.19 3.03 -11.36
N ALA A 37 -11.15 3.70 -11.85
CA ALA A 37 -10.56 3.50 -13.17
C ALA A 37 -9.14 2.93 -13.11
N TYR A 38 -8.37 3.26 -12.08
CA TYR A 38 -7.05 2.68 -11.87
C TYR A 38 -6.73 2.55 -10.38
N ILE A 39 -6.50 1.32 -9.92
CA ILE A 39 -6.14 1.02 -8.54
C ILE A 39 -4.90 0.14 -8.54
N SER A 40 -3.84 0.58 -7.87
CA SER A 40 -2.57 -0.14 -7.83
C SER A 40 -1.95 -0.07 -6.44
N ARG A 41 -1.23 -1.13 -6.04
CA ARG A 41 -0.35 -1.13 -4.88
C ARG A 41 1.09 -1.34 -5.32
N VAL A 42 1.96 -0.46 -4.85
CA VAL A 42 3.41 -0.48 -5.10
C VAL A 42 4.15 -0.34 -3.78
N ALA A 43 5.47 -0.51 -3.81
CA ALA A 43 6.34 -0.27 -2.66
C ALA A 43 7.50 0.66 -3.05
N VAL A 44 8.21 1.17 -2.05
CA VAL A 44 9.46 1.95 -2.25
C VAL A 44 10.62 1.39 -1.43
N ASN A 45 10.59 0.09 -1.12
CA ASN A 45 11.62 -0.58 -0.31
C ASN A 45 12.92 -0.91 -1.06
N ASN A 46 12.93 -0.83 -2.39
CA ASN A 46 14.14 -1.05 -3.21
C ASN A 46 14.05 -0.26 -4.53
N PRO A 47 15.16 -0.08 -5.28
CA PRO A 47 15.17 0.72 -6.51
C PRO A 47 14.19 0.25 -7.59
N ALA A 48 14.02 -1.06 -7.76
CA ALA A 48 13.09 -1.62 -8.73
C ALA A 48 11.64 -1.22 -8.41
N ASN A 49 11.27 -1.26 -7.14
CA ASN A 49 9.95 -0.86 -6.68
C ASN A 49 9.74 0.66 -6.76
N VAL A 50 10.77 1.49 -6.54
CA VAL A 50 10.70 2.94 -6.79
C VAL A 50 10.39 3.25 -8.26
N ILE A 51 11.01 2.53 -9.21
CA ILE A 51 10.70 2.70 -10.64
C ILE A 51 9.25 2.32 -10.94
N LYS A 52 8.75 1.22 -10.37
CA LYS A 52 7.34 0.80 -10.50
C LYS A 52 6.39 1.86 -9.92
N ALA A 53 6.72 2.42 -8.75
CA ALA A 53 5.91 3.47 -8.13
C ALA A 53 5.81 4.71 -9.01
N LYS A 54 6.93 5.18 -9.58
CA LYS A 54 6.93 6.29 -10.56
C LYS A 54 6.02 6.01 -11.76
N LYS A 55 6.08 4.79 -12.32
CA LYS A 55 5.22 4.38 -13.44
C LYS A 55 3.74 4.34 -13.05
N ALA A 56 3.41 3.79 -11.89
CA ALA A 56 2.04 3.72 -11.38
C ALA A 56 1.44 5.11 -11.14
N ILE A 57 2.18 6.02 -10.50
CA ILE A 57 1.74 7.41 -10.30
C ILE A 57 1.48 8.10 -11.64
N LYS A 58 2.39 7.96 -12.61
CA LYS A 58 2.20 8.52 -13.96
C LYS A 58 0.94 7.98 -14.62
N LYS A 59 0.72 6.65 -14.56
CA LYS A 59 -0.46 5.99 -15.14
C LYS A 59 -1.75 6.47 -14.48
N ALA A 60 -1.79 6.60 -13.16
CA ALA A 60 -2.94 7.11 -12.42
C ALA A 60 -3.36 8.51 -12.89
N LEU A 61 -2.39 9.44 -12.94
CA LEU A 61 -2.64 10.80 -13.41
C LEU A 61 -3.12 10.82 -14.87
N GLN A 62 -2.50 10.03 -15.75
CA GLN A 62 -2.92 9.91 -17.15
C GLN A 62 -4.36 9.35 -17.28
N THR A 63 -4.74 8.37 -16.46
CA THR A 63 -6.11 7.82 -16.42
C THR A 63 -7.13 8.88 -15.99
N GLN A 64 -6.82 9.70 -14.98
CA GLN A 64 -7.70 10.80 -14.58
C GLN A 64 -7.81 11.87 -15.67
N MET A 65 -6.70 12.26 -16.30
CA MET A 65 -6.70 13.25 -17.39
C MET A 65 -7.52 12.80 -18.60
N LYS A 66 -7.64 11.49 -18.84
CA LYS A 66 -8.51 10.90 -19.87
C LYS A 66 -9.99 10.85 -19.48
N GLY A 67 -10.36 11.27 -18.26
CA GLY A 67 -11.75 11.25 -17.79
C GLY A 67 -12.29 9.85 -17.46
N LEU A 68 -11.42 8.84 -17.27
CA LEU A 68 -11.85 7.45 -17.12
C LEU A 68 -12.41 7.11 -15.73
N GLY A 69 -12.20 7.98 -14.73
CA GLY A 69 -12.74 7.86 -13.38
C GLY A 69 -11.71 8.07 -12.27
N PHE A 70 -12.07 7.63 -11.05
CA PHE A 70 -11.23 7.76 -9.86
C PHE A 70 -9.98 6.87 -9.93
N THR A 71 -8.85 7.35 -9.42
CA THR A 71 -7.62 6.55 -9.37
C THR A 71 -6.96 6.61 -8.01
N MET A 72 -6.35 5.51 -7.57
CA MET A 72 -5.56 5.44 -6.35
C MET A 72 -4.29 4.62 -6.56
N VAL A 73 -3.18 5.10 -6.01
CA VAL A 73 -1.92 4.34 -5.89
C VAL A 73 -1.58 4.21 -4.42
N GLU A 74 -1.69 3.00 -3.86
CA GLU A 74 -1.28 2.68 -2.49
C GLU A 74 0.22 2.37 -2.47
N ILE A 75 1.00 3.16 -1.73
CA ILE A 75 2.46 3.04 -1.70
C ILE A 75 2.89 2.52 -0.32
N LEU A 76 3.44 1.30 -0.28
CA LEU A 76 4.08 0.78 0.92
C LEU A 76 5.44 1.45 1.11
N SER A 77 5.57 2.22 2.18
CA SER A 77 6.78 2.95 2.55
C SER A 77 7.14 2.65 4.00
N THR A 78 8.43 2.61 4.29
CA THR A 78 8.94 2.40 5.65
C THR A 78 9.04 3.73 6.39
N CYS A 79 8.78 3.70 7.70
CA CYS A 79 9.07 4.80 8.61
C CYS A 79 9.92 4.25 9.77
N PRO A 80 11.25 4.14 9.58
CA PRO A 80 12.15 3.46 10.53
C PRO A 80 11.98 3.97 11.98
N THR A 81 11.82 5.28 12.14
CA THR A 81 11.61 5.94 13.43
C THR A 81 10.39 5.39 14.18
N ASN A 82 9.23 5.28 13.52
CA ASN A 82 8.01 4.82 14.17
C ASN A 82 8.00 3.31 14.42
N TRP A 83 8.85 2.55 13.73
CA TRP A 83 8.95 1.11 13.88
C TRP A 83 10.06 0.69 14.86
N GLY A 84 10.90 1.64 15.30
CA GLY A 84 12.05 1.34 16.16
C GLY A 84 13.10 0.46 15.47
N LEU A 85 13.17 0.49 14.14
CA LEU A 85 14.06 -0.32 13.33
C LEU A 85 15.14 0.55 12.67
N GLY A 86 16.30 -0.04 12.41
CA GLY A 86 17.28 0.56 11.51
C GLY A 86 16.72 0.73 10.10
N PRO A 87 17.17 1.74 9.31
CA PRO A 87 16.63 1.97 7.97
C PRO A 87 16.64 0.73 7.07
N MET A 88 17.74 -0.04 7.06
CA MET A 88 17.86 -1.26 6.25
C MET A 88 16.95 -2.38 6.77
N ASP A 89 16.85 -2.54 8.09
CA ASP A 89 16.00 -3.55 8.70
C ASP A 89 14.52 -3.27 8.45
N ALA A 90 14.13 -1.99 8.42
CA ALA A 90 12.76 -1.59 8.09
C ALA A 90 12.39 -1.99 6.64
N LEU A 91 13.32 -1.84 5.69
CA LEU A 91 13.09 -2.25 4.30
C LEU A 91 12.90 -3.77 4.19
N LYS A 92 13.74 -4.54 4.90
CA LYS A 92 13.64 -6.00 4.96
C LYS A 92 12.35 -6.45 5.66
N TRP A 93 11.99 -5.82 6.78
CA TRP A 93 10.77 -6.11 7.51
C TRP A 93 9.53 -5.87 6.65
N LEU A 94 9.49 -4.77 5.89
CA LEU A 94 8.40 -4.49 4.95
C LEU A 94 8.26 -5.62 3.93
N GLU A 95 9.38 -6.10 3.38
CA GLU A 95 9.40 -7.17 2.39
C GLU A 95 8.92 -8.52 2.96
N GLU A 96 9.33 -8.86 4.17
CA GLU A 96 9.02 -10.15 4.80
C GLU A 96 7.63 -10.19 5.45
N ASN A 97 7.09 -9.06 5.91
CA ASN A 97 5.87 -9.04 6.74
C ASN A 97 4.73 -8.27 6.08
N MET A 98 5.03 -7.11 5.48
CA MET A 98 4.01 -6.20 4.99
C MET A 98 3.57 -6.53 3.57
N ILE A 99 4.50 -6.83 2.65
CA ILE A 99 4.19 -7.22 1.27
C ILE A 99 3.34 -8.51 1.22
N PRO A 100 3.61 -9.57 2.01
CA PRO A 100 2.76 -10.76 2.01
C PRO A 100 1.31 -10.48 2.42
N TYR A 101 1.10 -9.54 3.35
CA TYR A 101 -0.25 -9.15 3.77
C TYR A 101 -0.92 -8.18 2.77
N PHE A 102 -0.12 -7.28 2.18
CA PHE A 102 -0.52 -6.26 1.20
C PHE A 102 0.19 -6.52 -0.14
N PRO A 103 -0.26 -7.51 -0.92
CA PRO A 103 0.41 -7.90 -2.15
C PRO A 103 0.48 -6.74 -3.14
N LEU A 104 1.62 -6.60 -3.82
CA LEU A 104 1.84 -5.58 -4.83
C LEU A 104 1.16 -5.96 -6.15
N GLY A 105 0.66 -4.99 -6.90
CA GLY A 105 0.04 -5.23 -8.20
C GLY A 105 -0.97 -4.17 -8.61
N ASP A 106 -1.42 -4.27 -9.86
CA ASP A 106 -2.57 -3.51 -10.35
C ASP A 106 -3.85 -4.32 -10.03
N PHE A 107 -4.77 -3.71 -9.29
CA PHE A 107 -6.05 -4.31 -8.86
C PHE A 107 -7.21 -3.91 -9.77
N LYS A 108 -7.10 -2.76 -10.44
CA LYS A 108 -8.04 -2.31 -11.46
C LYS A 108 -7.34 -1.49 -12.52
N ILE A 109 -7.63 -1.79 -13.77
CA ILE A 109 -7.18 -1.02 -14.93
C ILE A 109 -8.39 -0.94 -15.88
N LYS A 110 -8.97 0.25 -16.02
CA LYS A 110 -9.84 0.55 -17.16
C LYS A 110 -8.96 0.98 -18.31
N GLU A 111 -9.03 0.24 -19.40
CA GLU A 111 -8.48 0.67 -20.68
C GLU A 111 -9.48 1.61 -21.37
N ALA A 112 -8.96 2.50 -22.21
CA ALA A 112 -9.75 3.47 -22.95
C ALA A 112 -10.31 2.84 -24.23
#